data_AF-A0A2H6N721-F1
#
_entry.id   AF-A0A2H6N721-F1
#
_cell.length_a   1.000
_cell.length_b   1.000
_cell.length_c   1.000
_cell.angle_alpha   90.00
_cell.angle_beta   90.00
_cell.angle_gamma   90.00
#
_symmetry.space_group_name_H-M   'P 1'
#
loop_
_entity.id
_entity.type
_entity.pdbx_description
1 polymer ?
#
loop_
_entity_poly.entity_id
_entity_poly.type
_entity_poly.pdbx_seq_one_letter_code
_entity_poly.pdbx_strand_id
1 'polypeptide(L)'
;PSLRALYVVRDPRAWIHSMLYKNQPSLYSLRKVPQHLTKVFKGDNCEEKCGSNSGYAFEYEALREKFTASDSNAVSVMSHLWLANTAAALRVNKGLLPANYQLIKFEDIVNSPQKTAEAIYDFLGMPLAPASLNQILFATSTSLFYLPYEGEISPVGIHAWQHNMPPEEIKQIEDI
;
A
#
# COMPACT_ATOMS: atom_id res chain seq x y z
N PRO A 1 24.23 -1.97 -13.16
CA PRO A 1 23.23 -1.24 -12.34
C PRO A 1 23.10 -1.89 -10.95
N SER A 2 23.33 -1.11 -9.89
CA SER A 2 23.38 -1.57 -8.47
C SER A 2 22.07 -1.37 -7.70
N LEU A 3 21.04 -0.81 -8.33
CA LEU A 3 19.75 -0.56 -7.68
C LEU A 3 19.02 -1.88 -7.41
N ARG A 4 18.58 -2.06 -6.16
CA ARG A 4 17.68 -3.14 -5.72
C ARG A 4 16.38 -2.54 -5.22
N ALA A 5 15.26 -3.02 -5.73
CA ALA A 5 13.92 -2.55 -5.39
C ALA A 5 13.18 -3.59 -4.55
N LEU A 6 12.85 -3.20 -3.31
CA LEU A 6 11.93 -3.92 -2.46
C LEU A 6 10.55 -3.29 -2.61
N TYR A 7 9.57 -4.06 -3.07
CA TYR A 7 8.20 -3.59 -3.18
C TYR A 7 7.31 -4.32 -2.20
N VAL A 8 6.84 -3.60 -1.18
CA VAL A 8 5.96 -4.16 -0.14
C VAL A 8 4.51 -3.90 -0.53
N VAL A 9 3.74 -4.97 -0.69
CA VAL A 9 2.30 -4.95 -0.96
C VAL A 9 1.55 -5.44 0.27
N ARG A 10 0.35 -4.92 0.46
CA ARG A 10 -0.57 -5.35 1.51
C ARG A 10 -1.92 -5.68 0.90
N ASP A 11 -2.68 -6.57 1.52
CA ASP A 11 -4.07 -6.82 1.16
C ASP A 11 -4.86 -5.48 1.04
N PRO A 12 -5.56 -5.24 -0.09
CA PRO A 12 -6.31 -4.00 -0.30
C PRO A 12 -7.36 -3.78 0.79
N ARG A 13 -8.03 -4.84 1.27
CA ARG A 13 -9.07 -4.77 2.31
C ARG A 13 -8.46 -4.31 3.63
N ALA A 14 -7.32 -4.87 4.01
CA ALA A 14 -6.59 -4.48 5.21
C ALA A 14 -6.06 -3.03 5.12
N TRP A 15 -5.59 -2.61 3.95
CA TRP A 15 -5.09 -1.25 3.72
C TRP A 15 -6.21 -0.19 3.74
N ILE A 16 -7.36 -0.47 3.11
CA ILE A 16 -8.52 0.43 3.12
C ILE A 16 -9.11 0.52 4.53
N HIS A 17 -9.20 -0.61 5.24
CA HIS A 17 -9.60 -0.62 6.64
C HIS A 17 -8.73 0.29 7.51
N SER A 18 -7.40 0.22 7.37
CA SER A 18 -6.52 1.07 8.18
C SER A 18 -6.68 2.56 7.87
N MET A 19 -7.01 2.91 6.62
CA MET A 19 -7.25 4.29 6.18
C MET A 19 -8.60 4.86 6.62
N LEU A 20 -9.66 4.05 6.63
CA LEU A 20 -11.03 4.53 6.82
C LEU A 20 -11.57 4.26 8.23
N TYR A 21 -11.25 3.11 8.83
CA TYR A 21 -11.96 2.59 10.00
C TYR A 21 -11.13 2.58 11.28
N LYS A 22 -9.80 2.46 11.17
CA LYS A 22 -8.92 2.24 12.31
C LYS A 22 -8.74 3.45 13.24
N ASN A 23 -8.91 4.66 12.72
CA ASN A 23 -8.70 5.92 13.46
C ASN A 23 -9.96 6.80 13.42
N GLN A 24 -10.20 7.54 14.49
CA GLN A 24 -11.24 8.58 14.57
C GLN A 24 -10.60 9.92 14.95
N PRO A 25 -10.62 10.94 14.08
CA PRO A 25 -11.15 10.93 12.70
C PRO A 25 -10.32 10.04 11.75
N SER A 26 -10.95 9.58 10.66
CA SER A 26 -10.31 8.70 9.68
C SER A 26 -9.08 9.34 9.03
N LEU A 27 -8.09 8.52 8.64
CA LEU A 27 -6.87 9.01 7.99
C LEU A 27 -7.16 9.62 6.64
N TYR A 28 -8.15 9.09 5.93
CA TYR A 28 -8.65 9.67 4.68
C TYR A 28 -9.00 11.15 4.82
N SER A 29 -9.67 11.51 5.91
CA SER A 29 -10.03 12.89 6.25
C SER A 29 -8.84 13.69 6.77
N LEU A 30 -8.07 13.11 7.72
CA LEU A 30 -6.90 13.78 8.32
C LEU A 30 -5.83 14.14 7.28
N ARG A 31 -5.58 13.24 6.32
CA ARG A 31 -4.63 13.43 5.22
C ARG A 31 -5.21 14.26 4.08
N LYS A 32 -6.49 14.65 4.17
CA LYS A 32 -7.19 15.44 3.14
C LYS A 32 -7.06 14.78 1.77
N VAL A 33 -7.23 13.45 1.70
CA VAL A 33 -7.03 12.66 0.48
C VAL A 33 -7.80 13.22 -0.72
N PRO A 34 -9.09 13.61 -0.62
CA PRO A 34 -9.81 14.21 -1.74
C PRO A 34 -9.16 15.49 -2.27
N GLN A 35 -8.64 16.34 -1.38
CA GLN A 35 -8.01 17.60 -1.77
C GLN A 35 -6.69 17.34 -2.48
N HIS A 36 -5.93 16.33 -2.03
CA HIS A 36 -4.70 15.93 -2.68
C HIS A 36 -4.96 15.35 -4.07
N LEU A 37 -5.91 14.42 -4.20
CA LEU A 37 -6.32 13.86 -5.51
C LEU A 37 -6.82 14.96 -6.45
N THR A 38 -7.57 15.92 -5.93
CA THR A 38 -8.01 17.09 -6.72
C THR A 38 -6.82 17.87 -7.26
N LYS A 39 -5.78 18.13 -6.47
CA LYS A 39 -4.57 18.83 -6.94
C LYS A 39 -3.82 18.02 -8.00
N VAL A 40 -3.66 16.72 -7.75
CA VAL A 40 -2.98 15.80 -8.69
C VAL A 40 -3.71 15.74 -10.04
N PHE A 41 -5.04 15.70 -10.04
CA PHE A 41 -5.82 15.57 -11.27
C PHE A 41 -6.20 16.89 -11.94
N LYS A 42 -6.27 18.01 -11.20
CA LYS A 42 -6.60 19.31 -11.79
C LYS A 42 -5.40 20.00 -12.43
N GLY A 43 -4.19 19.75 -11.94
CA GLY A 43 -2.96 20.37 -12.46
C GLY A 43 -2.97 21.89 -12.28
N ASP A 44 -2.10 22.42 -11.43
CA ASP A 44 -1.76 23.85 -11.55
C ASP A 44 -1.08 24.04 -12.92
N ASN A 45 -1.78 24.73 -13.83
CA ASN A 45 -1.40 25.09 -15.21
C ASN A 45 -1.34 23.95 -16.24
N CYS A 46 -2.49 23.72 -16.89
CA CYS A 46 -2.65 23.02 -18.17
C CYS A 46 -1.90 23.72 -19.34
N GLU A 47 -0.57 23.64 -19.39
CA GLU A 47 0.18 23.71 -20.66
C GLU A 47 0.81 22.36 -21.03
N GLU A 48 1.11 21.50 -20.05
CA GLU A 48 1.46 20.10 -20.30
C GLU A 48 0.25 19.23 -20.04
N LYS A 49 -0.61 19.10 -21.05
CA LYS A 49 -1.53 17.96 -21.12
C LYS A 49 -0.66 16.72 -20.94
N CYS A 50 -0.89 15.97 -19.87
CA CYS A 50 -0.31 14.65 -19.64
C CYS A 50 -0.69 13.72 -20.80
N GLY A 51 -0.02 13.86 -21.94
CA GLY A 51 -0.14 12.97 -23.09
C GLY A 51 0.60 11.68 -22.79
N SER A 52 0.36 10.65 -23.58
CA SER A 52 0.95 9.31 -23.41
C SER A 52 2.50 9.28 -23.36
N ASN A 53 3.16 10.40 -23.70
CA ASN A 53 4.61 10.58 -23.66
C ASN A 53 5.12 11.38 -22.42
N SER A 54 4.27 11.83 -21.51
CA SER A 54 4.64 12.70 -20.37
C SER A 54 5.01 11.94 -19.08
N GLY A 55 5.13 10.61 -19.13
CA GLY A 55 5.32 9.80 -17.93
C GLY A 55 4.07 9.67 -17.05
N TYR A 56 2.89 10.05 -17.57
CA TYR A 56 1.61 9.80 -16.90
C TYR A 56 1.37 8.30 -16.72
N ALA A 57 1.07 7.89 -15.50
CA ALA A 57 0.70 6.52 -15.18
C ALA A 57 -0.77 6.30 -15.57
N PHE A 58 -1.01 5.69 -16.74
CA PHE A 58 -2.35 5.39 -17.25
C PHE A 58 -3.20 4.57 -16.27
N GLU A 59 -2.56 3.86 -15.33
CA GLU A 59 -3.23 3.13 -14.27
C GLU A 59 -4.13 4.01 -13.38
N TYR A 60 -3.87 5.33 -13.35
CA TYR A 60 -4.65 6.30 -12.57
C TYR A 60 -5.89 6.83 -13.30
N GLU A 61 -6.14 6.46 -14.56
CA GLU A 61 -7.31 6.93 -15.32
C GLU A 61 -8.62 6.46 -14.69
N ALA A 62 -8.73 5.17 -14.36
CA ALA A 62 -9.91 4.61 -13.70
C ALA A 62 -10.19 5.28 -12.34
N LEU A 63 -9.13 5.60 -11.58
CA LEU A 63 -9.25 6.38 -10.35
C LEU A 63 -9.75 7.80 -10.63
N ARG A 64 -9.24 8.45 -11.66
CA ARG A 64 -9.65 9.81 -12.03
C ARG A 64 -11.13 9.86 -12.40
N GLU A 65 -11.58 8.94 -13.26
CA GLU A 65 -12.99 8.81 -13.66
C GLU A 65 -13.89 8.62 -12.43
N LYS A 66 -13.53 7.64 -11.58
CA LYS A 66 -14.33 7.35 -10.38
C LYS A 66 -14.32 8.48 -9.36
N PHE A 67 -13.21 9.20 -9.22
CA PHE A 67 -13.12 10.36 -8.33
C PHE A 67 -13.96 11.56 -8.81
N THR A 68 -14.15 11.70 -10.13
CA THR A 68 -15.00 12.76 -10.70
C THR A 68 -16.49 12.39 -10.75
N ALA A 69 -16.83 11.13 -10.57
CA ALA A 69 -18.22 10.66 -10.58
C ALA A 69 -18.99 11.14 -9.34
N SER A 70 -20.26 11.50 -9.52
CA SER A 70 -21.13 12.01 -8.43
C SER A 70 -21.49 10.95 -7.38
N ASP A 71 -21.28 9.67 -7.68
CA ASP A 71 -21.59 8.53 -6.82
C ASP A 71 -20.35 7.97 -6.08
N SER A 72 -19.22 8.68 -6.10
CA SER A 72 -17.97 8.18 -5.55
C SER A 72 -18.04 8.09 -4.02
N ASN A 73 -17.85 6.88 -3.47
CA ASN A 73 -17.65 6.67 -2.03
C ASN A 73 -16.15 6.57 -1.69
N ALA A 74 -15.79 6.81 -0.44
CA ALA A 74 -14.38 6.80 0.00
C ALA A 74 -13.72 5.43 -0.22
N VAL A 75 -14.47 4.35 -0.01
CA VAL A 75 -14.01 2.97 -0.27
C VAL A 75 -13.62 2.80 -1.73
N SER A 76 -14.50 3.12 -2.68
CA SER A 76 -14.26 3.02 -4.11
C SER A 76 -13.04 3.82 -4.53
N VAL A 77 -12.91 5.07 -4.06
CA VAL A 77 -11.75 5.92 -4.38
C VAL A 77 -10.47 5.29 -3.85
N MET A 78 -10.47 4.78 -2.62
CA MET A 78 -9.30 4.14 -2.03
C MET A 78 -8.95 2.80 -2.70
N SER A 79 -9.93 2.00 -3.10
CA SER A 79 -9.71 0.76 -3.86
C SER A 79 -9.06 1.04 -5.21
N HIS A 80 -9.60 1.99 -5.97
CA HIS A 80 -9.02 2.36 -7.26
C HIS A 80 -7.63 2.99 -7.09
N LEU A 81 -7.39 3.72 -6.01
CA LEU A 81 -6.06 4.26 -5.69
C LEU A 81 -5.06 3.15 -5.39
N TRP A 82 -5.44 2.16 -4.57
CA TRP A 82 -4.59 1.00 -4.28
C TRP A 82 -4.27 0.21 -5.55
N LEU A 83 -5.28 -0.05 -6.38
CA LEU A 83 -5.12 -0.77 -7.65
C LEU A 83 -4.20 -0.01 -8.60
N ALA A 84 -4.47 1.29 -8.83
CA ALA A 84 -3.70 2.13 -9.72
C ALA A 84 -2.22 2.21 -9.31
N ASN A 85 -1.96 2.46 -8.03
CA ASN A 85 -0.60 2.53 -7.49
C ASN A 85 0.12 1.19 -7.59
N THR A 86 -0.57 0.08 -7.29
CA THR A 86 0.03 -1.26 -7.35
C THR A 86 0.33 -1.69 -8.77
N ALA A 87 -0.60 -1.45 -9.70
CA ALA A 87 -0.40 -1.73 -11.12
C ALA A 87 0.76 -0.89 -11.71
N ALA A 88 0.81 0.40 -11.38
CA ALA A 88 1.89 1.28 -11.82
C ALA A 88 3.26 0.86 -11.25
N ALA A 89 3.31 0.53 -9.94
CA ALA A 89 4.53 0.04 -9.30
C ALA A 89 5.01 -1.28 -9.93
N LEU A 90 4.09 -2.21 -10.21
CA LEU A 90 4.43 -3.46 -10.90
C LEU A 90 4.95 -3.20 -12.32
N ARG A 91 4.34 -2.29 -13.09
CA ARG A 91 4.82 -1.93 -14.43
C ARG A 91 6.22 -1.33 -14.39
N VAL A 92 6.47 -0.38 -13.48
CA VAL A 92 7.80 0.25 -13.34
C VAL A 92 8.86 -0.77 -12.97
N ASN A 93 8.53 -1.67 -12.03
CA ASN A 93 9.47 -2.69 -11.57
C ASN A 93 9.69 -3.85 -12.56
N LYS A 94 8.76 -4.09 -13.50
CA LYS A 94 8.97 -5.07 -14.59
C LYS A 94 10.19 -4.76 -15.47
N GLY A 95 10.63 -3.50 -15.52
CA GLY A 95 11.84 -3.11 -16.23
C GLY A 95 13.14 -3.53 -15.54
N LEU A 96 13.08 -3.97 -14.28
CA LEU A 96 14.24 -4.42 -13.51
C LEU A 96 14.53 -5.90 -13.77
N LEU A 97 15.81 -6.28 -13.66
CA LEU A 97 16.19 -7.69 -13.67
C LEU A 97 15.56 -8.40 -12.46
N PRO A 98 15.15 -9.67 -12.57
CA PRO A 98 14.57 -10.43 -11.45
C PRO A 98 15.47 -10.45 -10.20
N ALA A 99 16.80 -10.40 -10.38
CA ALA A 99 17.75 -10.35 -9.26
C ALA A 99 17.78 -9.00 -8.51
N ASN A 100 17.16 -7.96 -9.07
CA ASN A 100 17.13 -6.59 -8.54
C ASN A 100 15.74 -6.16 -8.09
N TYR A 101 14.75 -7.06 -8.10
CA TYR A 101 13.39 -6.79 -7.67
C TYR A 101 12.86 -7.92 -6.79
N GLN A 102 12.30 -7.55 -5.63
CA GLN A 102 11.63 -8.50 -4.74
C GLN A 102 10.29 -7.91 -4.27
N LEU A 103 9.22 -8.66 -4.56
CA LEU A 103 7.88 -8.39 -4.04
C LEU A 103 7.73 -9.05 -2.68
N ILE A 104 7.25 -8.30 -1.70
CA ILE A 104 7.08 -8.76 -0.32
C ILE A 104 5.65 -8.46 0.11
N LYS A 105 4.98 -9.46 0.69
CA LYS A 105 3.67 -9.23 1.30
C LYS A 105 3.87 -8.76 2.73
N PHE A 106 3.17 -7.70 3.11
CA PHE A 106 3.18 -7.21 4.47
C PHE A 106 2.73 -8.30 5.45
N GLU A 107 1.79 -9.14 5.05
CA GLU A 107 1.29 -10.27 5.83
C GLU A 107 2.39 -11.30 6.11
N ASP A 108 3.34 -11.52 5.20
CA ASP A 108 4.46 -12.43 5.41
C ASP A 108 5.49 -11.85 6.40
N ILE A 109 5.62 -10.52 6.48
CA ILE A 109 6.45 -9.84 7.49
C ILE A 109 5.88 -10.09 8.89
N VAL A 110 4.55 -10.11 9.03
CA VAL A 110 3.88 -10.31 10.33
C VAL A 110 3.81 -11.80 10.70
N ASN A 111 3.44 -12.66 9.76
CA ASN A 111 3.19 -14.09 10.03
C ASN A 111 4.48 -14.93 10.05
N SER A 112 5.53 -14.51 9.35
CA SER A 112 6.79 -15.24 9.25
C SER A 112 7.99 -14.28 9.28
N PRO A 113 8.14 -13.49 10.36
CA PRO A 113 9.11 -12.39 10.44
C PRO A 113 10.55 -12.82 10.21
N GLN A 114 10.98 -13.96 10.79
CA GLN A 114 12.34 -14.48 10.59
C GLN A 114 12.61 -14.83 9.13
N LYS A 115 11.75 -15.68 8.55
CA LYS A 115 11.90 -16.15 7.16
C LYS A 115 11.90 -14.98 6.18
N THR A 116 11.01 -14.00 6.40
CA THR A 116 10.91 -12.81 5.56
C THR A 116 12.13 -11.91 5.72
N ALA A 117 12.65 -11.74 6.94
CA ALA A 117 13.87 -10.97 7.18
C ALA A 117 15.10 -11.61 6.51
N GLU A 118 15.29 -12.92 6.67
CA GLU A 118 16.38 -13.66 6.01
C GLU A 118 16.33 -13.46 4.49
N ALA A 119 15.14 -13.64 3.88
CA ALA A 119 14.96 -13.44 2.45
C ALA A 119 15.26 -12.00 1.97
N ILE A 120 14.94 -10.98 2.78
CA ILE A 120 15.25 -9.57 2.47
C ILE A 120 16.76 -9.32 2.56
N TYR A 121 17.39 -9.79 3.63
CA TYR A 121 18.83 -9.60 3.86
C TYR A 121 19.66 -10.31 2.79
N ASP A 122 19.29 -11.54 2.44
CA ASP A 122 19.90 -12.29 1.34
C ASP A 122 19.75 -11.55 0.01
N PHE A 123 18.55 -11.04 -0.30
CA PHE A 123 18.32 -10.24 -1.50
C PHE A 123 19.15 -8.95 -1.51
N LEU A 124 19.30 -8.29 -0.35
CA LEU A 124 20.14 -7.11 -0.20
C LEU A 124 21.64 -7.45 -0.14
N GLY A 125 22.02 -8.74 -0.12
CA GLY A 125 23.42 -9.18 -0.08
C GLY A 125 24.12 -8.82 1.22
N MET A 126 23.36 -8.72 2.31
CA MET A 126 23.86 -8.37 3.65
C MET A 126 23.58 -9.52 4.62
N PRO A 127 24.50 -9.85 5.53
CA PRO A 127 24.24 -10.86 6.55
C PRO A 127 23.21 -10.35 7.56
N LEU A 128 22.25 -11.19 7.93
CA LEU A 128 21.31 -10.89 9.00
C LEU A 128 21.99 -11.08 10.36
N ALA A 129 22.26 -9.98 11.06
CA ALA A 129 22.85 -10.02 12.40
C ALA A 129 21.83 -10.56 13.43
N PRO A 130 22.25 -11.39 14.40
CA PRO A 130 21.35 -11.91 15.44
C PRO A 130 20.61 -10.82 16.24
N ALA A 131 21.28 -9.68 16.48
CA ALA A 131 20.65 -8.54 17.14
C ALA A 131 19.50 -7.94 16.31
N SER A 132 19.68 -7.82 14.99
CA SER A 132 18.64 -7.35 14.07
C SER A 132 17.47 -8.33 13.99
N LEU A 133 17.76 -9.64 13.94
CA LEU A 133 16.71 -10.65 13.98
C LEU A 133 15.89 -10.58 15.26
N ASN A 134 16.54 -10.45 16.42
CA ASN A 134 15.85 -10.30 17.71
C ASN A 134 14.98 -9.04 17.75
N GLN A 135 15.45 -7.92 17.19
CA GLN A 135 14.64 -6.69 17.09
C GLN A 135 13.41 -6.89 16.20
N ILE A 136 13.56 -7.55 15.06
CA ILE A 136 12.44 -7.85 14.14
C ILE A 136 11.42 -8.75 14.84
N LEU A 137 11.88 -9.86 15.44
CA LEU A 137 11.02 -10.78 16.17
C LEU A 137 10.29 -10.08 17.32
N PHE A 138 10.99 -9.24 18.08
CA PHE A 138 10.37 -8.48 19.15
C PHE A 138 9.34 -7.48 18.62
N ALA A 139 9.64 -6.76 17.54
CA ALA A 139 8.72 -5.79 16.94
C ALA A 139 7.45 -6.41 16.35
N THR A 140 7.52 -7.65 15.86
CA THR A 140 6.36 -8.34 15.26
C THR A 140 5.58 -9.19 16.25
N SER A 141 6.17 -9.51 17.41
CA SER A 141 5.55 -10.38 18.42
C SER A 141 5.09 -9.63 19.66
N THR A 142 5.69 -8.47 19.93
CA THR A 142 5.29 -7.61 21.04
C THR A 142 4.51 -6.43 20.50
N SER A 143 3.41 -6.10 21.15
CA SER A 143 2.59 -4.90 20.89
C SER A 143 3.32 -3.58 21.18
N LEU A 144 4.65 -3.61 21.34
CA LEU A 144 5.48 -2.50 21.78
C LEU A 144 5.96 -1.63 20.61
N PHE A 145 5.90 -2.15 19.39
CA PHE A 145 6.19 -1.39 18.18
C PHE A 145 4.90 -0.97 17.50
N TYR A 146 4.72 0.35 17.41
CA TYR A 146 3.59 0.99 16.75
C TYR A 146 4.06 1.62 15.45
N LEU A 147 3.53 1.13 14.34
CA LEU A 147 3.67 1.85 13.08
C LEU A 147 2.74 3.06 13.10
N PRO A 148 3.20 4.26 12.69
CA PRO A 148 2.33 5.41 12.57
C PRO A 148 1.08 5.05 11.77
N TYR A 149 -0.09 5.31 12.34
CA TYR A 149 -1.41 5.10 11.74
C TYR A 149 -1.86 3.63 11.57
N GLU A 150 -0.91 2.71 11.50
CA GLU A 150 -1.16 1.27 11.49
C GLU A 150 -1.24 0.68 12.90
N GLY A 151 -0.86 1.42 13.94
CA GLY A 151 -0.99 0.94 15.31
C GLY A 151 -0.16 -0.33 15.55
N GLU A 152 -0.71 -1.26 16.31
CA GLU A 152 -0.05 -2.51 16.70
C GLU A 152 0.12 -3.46 15.50
N ILE A 153 1.35 -3.93 15.28
CA ILE A 153 1.64 -4.99 14.33
C ILE A 153 1.40 -6.34 15.02
N SER A 154 0.26 -6.97 14.74
CA SER A 154 -0.03 -8.32 15.24
C SER A 154 -0.76 -9.17 14.19
N PRO A 155 -0.62 -10.52 14.25
CA PRO A 155 -1.35 -11.43 13.35
C PRO A 155 -2.88 -11.29 13.45
N VAL A 156 -3.40 -10.84 14.60
CA VAL A 156 -4.84 -10.55 14.76
C VAL A 156 -5.20 -9.23 14.08
N GLY A 157 -4.33 -8.23 14.19
CA GLY A 157 -4.54 -6.90 13.61
C GLY A 157 -4.61 -6.89 12.08
N ILE A 158 -3.91 -7.81 11.40
CA ILE A 158 -3.94 -7.90 9.93
C ILE A 158 -5.28 -8.38 9.38
N HIS A 159 -6.09 -9.08 10.18
CA HIS A 159 -7.41 -9.61 9.80
C HIS A 159 -8.58 -8.82 10.39
N ALA A 160 -8.31 -7.74 11.14
CA ALA A 160 -9.35 -6.92 11.78
C ALA A 160 -10.41 -6.36 10.81
N TRP A 161 -10.05 -6.16 9.54
CA TRP A 161 -10.96 -5.70 8.50
C TRP A 161 -12.15 -6.64 8.29
N GLN A 162 -12.03 -7.94 8.57
CA GLN A 162 -13.09 -8.93 8.39
C GLN A 162 -14.29 -8.69 9.31
N HIS A 163 -14.06 -8.10 10.49
CA HIS A 163 -15.10 -7.87 11.50
C HIS A 163 -15.50 -6.40 11.60
N ASN A 164 -14.61 -5.48 11.19
CA ASN A 164 -14.81 -4.04 11.37
C ASN A 164 -15.26 -3.31 10.10
N MET A 165 -15.29 -3.98 8.95
CA MET A 165 -15.83 -3.42 7.70
C MET A 165 -17.18 -4.03 7.34
N PRO A 166 -18.11 -3.23 6.78
CA PRO A 166 -19.35 -3.75 6.22
C PRO A 166 -19.09 -4.79 5.10
N PRO A 167 -19.81 -5.92 5.05
CA PRO A 167 -19.64 -6.94 4.02
C PRO A 167 -19.82 -6.41 2.59
N GLU A 168 -20.70 -5.43 2.40
CA GLU A 168 -20.96 -4.80 1.10
C GLU A 168 -19.73 -4.04 0.59
N GLU A 169 -19.00 -3.38 1.49
CA GLU A 169 -17.78 -2.66 1.16
C GLU A 169 -16.61 -3.62 0.91
N ILE A 170 -16.52 -4.71 1.68
CA ILE A 170 -15.54 -5.77 1.43
C ILE A 170 -15.74 -6.33 0.02
N LYS A 171 -16.98 -6.67 -0.33
CA LYS A 171 -17.32 -7.17 -1.67
C LYS A 171 -17.00 -6.13 -2.74
N GLN A 172 -17.30 -4.85 -2.49
CA GLN A 172 -16.96 -3.77 -3.42
C GLN A 172 -15.44 -3.68 -3.69
N ILE A 173 -14.59 -3.98 -2.69
CA ILE A 173 -13.13 -4.00 -2.86
C ILE A 173 -12.68 -5.22 -3.68
N GLU A 174 -13.32 -6.37 -3.48
CA GLU A 174 -13.01 -7.62 -4.18
C GLU A 174 -13.47 -7.65 -5.64
N ASP A 175 -14.54 -6.90 -5.95
CA ASP A 175 -15.11 -6.79 -7.30
C ASP A 175 -14.29 -5.88 -8.25
N ILE A 176 -13.27 -5.19 -7.73
CA ILE A 176 -12.37 -4.28 -8.47
C ILE A 176 -11.13 -5.04 -8.99
#